data_AF-A0A7Y5SAF6-F1
#
_entry.id   AF-A0A7Y5SAF6-F1
#
_cell.length_a   1.000
_cell.length_b   1.000
_cell.length_c   1.000
_cell.angle_alpha   90.00
_cell.angle_beta   90.00
_cell.angle_gamma   90.00
#
_symmetry.space_group_name_H-M   'P 1'
#
loop_
_entity.id
_entity.type
_entity.pdbx_description
1 polymer ?
#
loop_
_entity_poly.entity_id
_entity_poly.type
_entity_poly.pdbx_seq_one_letter_code
_entity_poly.pdbx_strand_id
1 'polypeptide(L)'
;MGCPVDKVTKKDGGSALLTNLDRAVKLAERVVRELEKCPLDAEEWGKRIGGVRRQASGIGHQGSVSLGASSSRPVPLTCKMRLCWSDADYHAGNACSPHLARMLADVGVVGVTVHGRTTEMKFSGVVQLAGIARVVEEVGGRIPVIGNGDVREPEDAVRMMRETGCNGVMIGRGALSTPWLFRDTWSAMCGEAIPSTPDDAEKTAMMRRYFEMMREYRGDHYAMTQIRRRIAWFAKRMIRKDPVTGRIVGVKPLKEAIRVAVGPADVHVAFDRFAAGELNQFAEVDEAESGSV
;
A
#
# COMPACT_ATOMS: atom_id res chain seq x y z
N MET A 1 9.17 -10.10 -7.97
CA MET A 1 8.82 -10.64 -9.31
C MET A 1 7.67 -9.87 -9.98
N GLY A 2 7.52 -8.54 -9.80
CA GLY A 2 6.29 -7.84 -10.25
C GLY A 2 6.44 -6.40 -10.77
N CYS A 3 7.64 -5.83 -10.75
CA CYS A 3 7.86 -4.47 -11.26
C CYS A 3 7.93 -4.48 -12.79
N PRO A 4 7.03 -3.77 -13.50
CA PRO A 4 6.99 -3.77 -14.97
C PRO A 4 7.85 -2.67 -15.60
N VAL A 5 8.65 -1.95 -14.81
CA VAL A 5 9.42 -0.79 -15.28
C VAL A 5 10.63 -1.26 -16.09
N ASP A 6 10.79 -0.72 -17.30
CA ASP A 6 11.88 -1.03 -18.24
C ASP A 6 13.27 -1.02 -17.60
N LYS A 7 13.57 -0.02 -16.76
CA LYS A 7 14.87 0.07 -16.05
C LYS A 7 15.17 -1.16 -15.18
N VAL A 8 14.13 -1.87 -14.76
CA VAL A 8 14.20 -3.09 -13.96
C VAL A 8 14.11 -4.33 -14.87
N THR A 9 13.15 -4.39 -15.78
CA THR A 9 12.90 -5.57 -16.62
C THR A 9 14.00 -5.80 -17.67
N LYS A 10 14.63 -4.75 -18.21
CA LYS A 10 15.78 -4.87 -19.13
C LYS A 10 17.05 -5.42 -18.47
N LYS A 11 17.06 -5.55 -17.15
CA LYS A 11 18.13 -6.19 -16.36
C LYS A 11 17.70 -7.56 -15.83
N ASP A 12 16.69 -8.16 -16.48
CA ASP A 12 16.03 -9.40 -16.06
C ASP A 12 15.44 -9.38 -14.64
N GLY A 13 15.21 -8.19 -14.10
CA GLY A 13 14.61 -7.99 -12.79
C GLY A 13 13.09 -7.85 -12.85
N GLY A 14 12.47 -7.65 -11.69
CA GLY A 14 11.06 -7.27 -11.63
C GLY A 14 10.16 -8.38 -12.17
N SER A 15 9.23 -8.04 -13.07
CA SER A 15 8.33 -9.02 -13.68
C SER A 15 8.93 -9.77 -14.88
N ALA A 16 10.15 -9.44 -15.33
CA ALA A 16 10.85 -10.25 -16.33
C ALA A 16 11.12 -11.68 -15.84
N LEU A 17 11.19 -11.89 -14.52
CA LEU A 17 11.25 -13.22 -13.93
C LEU A 17 10.02 -14.10 -14.24
N LEU A 18 8.89 -13.52 -14.67
CA LEU A 18 7.69 -14.28 -15.05
C LEU A 18 7.84 -14.98 -16.41
N THR A 19 8.86 -14.64 -17.21
CA THR A 19 9.17 -15.31 -18.49
C THR A 19 10.16 -16.46 -18.33
N ASN A 20 10.72 -16.65 -17.13
CA ASN A 20 11.65 -17.74 -16.82
C ASN A 20 11.45 -18.21 -15.38
N LEU A 21 10.53 -19.16 -15.18
CA LEU A 21 10.14 -19.64 -13.85
C LEU A 21 11.27 -20.39 -13.14
N ASP A 22 12.07 -21.17 -13.87
CA ASP A 22 13.23 -21.87 -13.30
C ASP A 22 14.20 -20.89 -12.65
N ARG A 23 14.54 -19.81 -13.35
CA ARG A 23 15.38 -18.73 -12.80
C ARG A 23 14.72 -18.07 -11.59
N ALA A 24 13.41 -17.79 -11.65
CA ALA A 24 12.69 -17.16 -10.55
C ALA A 24 12.71 -18.03 -9.28
N VAL A 25 12.49 -19.33 -9.43
CA VAL A 25 12.45 -20.31 -8.33
C VAL A 25 13.85 -20.54 -7.76
N LYS A 26 14.88 -20.73 -8.61
CA LYS A 26 16.28 -20.85 -8.17
C LYS A 26 16.76 -19.64 -7.38
N LEU A 27 16.34 -18.43 -7.79
CA LEU A 27 16.64 -17.20 -7.05
C LEU A 27 16.00 -17.23 -5.66
N ALA A 28 14.71 -17.56 -5.55
CA ALA A 28 14.01 -17.64 -4.27
C ALA A 28 14.62 -18.70 -3.35
N GLU A 29 14.84 -19.92 -3.87
CA GLU A 29 15.47 -21.03 -3.16
C GLU A 29 16.87 -20.66 -2.64
N ARG A 30 17.68 -19.96 -3.45
CA ARG A 30 18.98 -19.46 -3.00
C ARG A 30 18.84 -18.47 -1.85
N VAL A 31 17.89 -17.53 -1.92
CA VAL A 31 17.67 -16.56 -0.85
C VAL A 31 17.21 -17.26 0.43
N VAL A 32 16.27 -18.21 0.35
CA VAL A 32 15.83 -19.01 1.51
C VAL A 32 17.03 -19.70 2.18
N ARG A 33 17.86 -20.41 1.41
CA ARG A 33 19.07 -21.07 1.92
C ARG A 33 20.07 -20.12 2.58
N GLU A 34 20.21 -18.89 2.10
CA GLU A 34 21.09 -17.91 2.75
C GLU A 34 20.47 -17.34 4.03
N LEU A 35 19.14 -17.18 4.09
CA LEU A 35 18.44 -16.73 5.29
C LEU A 35 18.48 -17.78 6.41
N GLU A 36 18.47 -19.06 6.07
CA GLU A 36 18.64 -20.17 7.03
C GLU A 36 19.98 -20.14 7.77
N LYS A 37 21.04 -19.61 7.14
CA LYS A 37 22.38 -19.49 7.74
C LYS A 37 22.51 -18.28 8.68
N CYS A 38 21.57 -17.34 8.62
CA CYS A 38 21.61 -16.09 9.36
C CYS A 38 20.34 -15.92 10.21
N PRO A 39 20.02 -16.87 11.12
CA PRO A 39 18.81 -16.79 11.91
C PRO A 39 18.92 -15.67 12.95
N LEU A 40 17.82 -14.95 13.17
CA LEU A 40 17.76 -13.89 14.16
C LEU A 40 17.40 -14.49 15.53
N ASP A 41 18.02 -13.98 16.58
CA ASP A 41 17.66 -14.33 17.95
C ASP A 41 16.34 -13.67 18.38
N ALA A 42 15.87 -14.02 19.59
CA ALA A 42 14.61 -13.50 20.12
C ALA A 42 14.64 -11.98 20.38
N GLU A 43 15.81 -11.42 20.73
CA GLU A 43 15.95 -10.00 21.01
C GLU A 43 15.82 -9.19 19.72
N GLU A 44 16.52 -9.60 18.66
CA GLU A 44 16.50 -8.96 17.36
C GLU A 44 15.12 -9.11 16.69
N TRP A 45 14.48 -10.28 16.85
CA TRP A 45 13.08 -10.44 16.48
C TRP A 45 12.18 -9.46 17.24
N GLY A 46 12.38 -9.32 18.55
CA GLY A 46 11.69 -8.35 19.39
C GLY A 46 11.81 -6.93 18.87
N LYS A 47 13.01 -6.47 18.49
CA LYS A 47 13.23 -5.13 17.92
C LYS A 47 12.44 -4.91 16.63
N ARG A 48 12.36 -5.91 15.75
CA ARG A 48 11.74 -5.80 14.42
C ARG A 48 10.21 -5.81 14.44
N ILE A 49 9.63 -6.60 15.33
CA ILE A 49 8.16 -6.68 15.47
C ILE A 49 7.62 -5.62 16.45
N GLY A 50 8.48 -4.76 17.00
CA GLY A 50 8.11 -3.68 17.91
C GLY A 50 7.96 -4.09 19.38
N GLY A 51 8.45 -5.28 19.75
CA GLY A 51 8.26 -5.93 21.05
C GLY A 51 6.78 -6.26 21.30
N VAL A 52 6.49 -7.03 22.34
CA VAL A 52 5.11 -7.12 22.86
C VAL A 52 4.77 -5.79 23.52
N ARG A 53 4.51 -4.73 22.76
CA ARG A 53 3.78 -3.58 23.31
C ARG A 53 2.34 -4.04 23.50
N ARG A 54 2.02 -4.49 24.71
CA ARG A 54 0.63 -4.47 25.20
C ARG A 54 0.18 -3.01 25.22
N GLN A 55 -0.36 -2.52 24.11
CA GLN A 55 -1.25 -1.38 24.18
C GLN A 55 -2.55 -1.87 24.81
N ALA A 56 -2.72 -1.54 26.08
CA ALA A 56 -4.03 -1.50 26.71
C ALA A 56 -4.83 -0.36 26.05
N SER A 57 -5.40 -0.63 24.88
CA SER A 57 -6.51 0.13 24.33
C SER A 57 -7.58 -0.89 23.98
N GLY A 58 -8.72 -0.81 24.66
CA GLY A 58 -9.79 -1.81 24.68
C GLY A 58 -10.55 -1.96 23.36
N ILE A 59 -9.86 -2.41 22.31
CA ILE A 59 -10.48 -2.93 21.09
C ILE A 59 -10.18 -4.42 21.08
N GLY A 60 -11.20 -5.20 21.46
CA GLY A 60 -11.12 -6.64 21.61
C GLY A 60 -10.97 -7.33 20.26
N HIS A 61 -9.73 -7.61 19.87
CA HIS A 61 -9.44 -8.79 19.07
C HIS A 61 -8.45 -9.64 19.86
N GLN A 62 -8.97 -10.74 20.45
CA GLN A 62 -8.16 -11.77 21.08
C GLN A 62 -7.41 -12.55 19.99
N GLY A 63 -6.36 -11.93 19.50
CA GLY A 63 -5.45 -12.49 18.52
C GLY A 63 -4.07 -11.90 18.73
N SER A 64 -3.59 -11.87 19.97
CA SER A 64 -2.15 -11.68 20.17
C SER A 64 -1.47 -12.89 19.54
N VAL A 65 -0.83 -12.72 18.40
CA VAL A 65 0.20 -13.66 17.94
C VAL A 65 1.33 -13.52 18.95
N SER A 66 1.18 -14.23 20.08
CA SER A 66 2.28 -14.55 20.95
C SER A 66 3.18 -15.47 20.13
N LEU A 67 4.18 -14.89 19.46
CA LEU A 67 5.34 -15.67 19.06
C LEU A 67 5.90 -16.23 20.36
N GLY A 68 5.55 -17.49 20.65
CA GLY A 68 5.98 -18.17 21.86
C GLY A 68 7.47 -17.97 22.04
N ALA A 69 7.88 -17.62 23.26
CA ALA A 69 9.28 -17.46 23.63
C ALA A 69 10.03 -18.77 23.33
N SER A 70 10.63 -18.87 22.15
CA SER A 70 11.37 -20.06 21.72
C SER A 70 12.10 -19.81 20.41
N SER A 71 13.42 -20.04 20.46
CA SER A 71 14.40 -20.32 19.41
C SER A 71 14.71 -19.24 18.37
N SER A 72 16.01 -19.12 18.07
CA SER A 72 16.54 -18.46 16.88
C SER A 72 15.81 -18.93 15.63
N ARG A 73 15.34 -18.00 14.78
CA ARG A 73 14.58 -18.32 13.56
C ARG A 73 15.06 -17.50 12.37
N PRO A 74 15.15 -18.10 11.16
CA PRO A 74 15.42 -17.37 9.92
C PRO A 74 14.40 -16.27 9.65
N VAL A 75 14.84 -15.21 8.95
CA VAL A 75 13.93 -14.19 8.43
C VAL A 75 13.05 -14.82 7.34
N PRO A 76 11.71 -14.67 7.38
CA PRO A 76 10.81 -15.22 6.38
C PRO A 76 10.99 -14.52 5.04
N LEU A 77 11.10 -15.31 3.96
CA LEU A 77 11.05 -14.79 2.60
C LEU A 77 9.60 -14.77 2.09
N THR A 78 9.16 -13.62 1.60
CA THR A 78 7.90 -13.49 0.85
C THR A 78 8.17 -13.01 -0.58
N CYS A 79 7.30 -13.36 -1.53
CA CYS A 79 7.46 -12.99 -2.93
C CYS A 79 6.25 -12.20 -3.46
N LYS A 80 6.50 -11.01 -4.04
CA LYS A 80 5.46 -10.24 -4.76
C LYS A 80 5.58 -10.39 -6.27
N MET A 81 4.47 -10.74 -6.93
CA MET A 81 4.40 -11.00 -8.37
C MET A 81 3.19 -10.34 -9.06
N ARG A 82 3.14 -10.46 -10.39
CA ARG A 82 2.01 -10.17 -11.27
C ARG A 82 1.43 -11.48 -11.81
N LEU A 83 0.33 -11.42 -12.56
CA LEU A 83 -0.35 -12.62 -13.07
C LEU A 83 0.49 -13.43 -14.09
N CYS A 84 1.15 -12.72 -15.00
CA CYS A 84 2.05 -13.26 -16.02
C CYS A 84 2.72 -12.08 -16.74
N TRP A 85 3.51 -12.37 -17.78
CA TRP A 85 4.07 -11.32 -18.63
C TRP A 85 3.00 -10.68 -19.52
N SER A 86 2.44 -11.46 -20.45
CA SER A 86 1.58 -10.93 -21.51
C SER A 86 0.07 -11.04 -21.20
N ASP A 87 -0.72 -10.17 -21.83
CA ASP A 87 -2.17 -10.26 -21.83
C ASP A 87 -2.67 -11.46 -22.62
N ALA A 88 -2.00 -11.78 -23.73
CA ALA A 88 -2.32 -12.95 -24.56
C ALA A 88 -2.26 -14.25 -23.77
N ASP A 89 -1.17 -14.47 -23.00
CA ASP A 89 -1.03 -15.67 -22.18
C ASP A 89 -2.10 -15.74 -21.10
N TYR A 90 -2.45 -14.61 -20.49
CA TYR A 90 -3.51 -14.57 -19.49
C TYR A 90 -4.86 -15.02 -20.08
N HIS A 91 -5.24 -14.45 -21.24
CA HIS A 91 -6.51 -14.76 -21.89
C HIS A 91 -6.56 -16.18 -22.46
N ALA A 92 -5.43 -16.73 -22.88
CA ALA A 92 -5.30 -18.12 -23.30
C ALA A 92 -5.33 -19.12 -22.11
N GLY A 93 -5.38 -18.64 -20.87
CA GLY A 93 -5.35 -19.50 -19.68
C GLY A 93 -3.96 -19.97 -19.27
N ASN A 94 -2.91 -19.42 -19.88
CA ASN A 94 -1.50 -19.78 -19.68
C ASN A 94 -0.78 -18.86 -18.67
N ALA A 95 -1.54 -18.18 -17.80
CA ALA A 95 -0.95 -17.32 -16.78
C ALA A 95 -0.01 -18.14 -15.86
N CYS A 96 1.26 -17.76 -15.76
CA CYS A 96 2.25 -18.55 -15.03
C CYS A 96 2.19 -18.38 -13.49
N SER A 97 1.49 -17.36 -12.98
CA SER A 97 1.46 -17.06 -11.54
C SER A 97 0.94 -18.18 -10.63
N PRO A 98 -0.09 -18.98 -10.98
CA PRO A 98 -0.53 -20.07 -10.11
C PRO A 98 0.60 -21.09 -9.92
N HIS A 99 1.17 -21.58 -11.02
CA HIS A 99 2.28 -22.55 -10.97
C HIS A 99 3.51 -21.99 -10.26
N LEU A 100 3.88 -20.73 -10.54
CA LEU A 100 5.00 -20.08 -9.87
C LEU A 100 4.75 -19.97 -8.36
N ALA A 101 3.55 -19.61 -7.92
CA ALA A 101 3.25 -19.49 -6.49
C ALA A 101 3.39 -20.84 -5.76
N ARG A 102 2.92 -21.94 -6.37
CA ARG A 102 3.14 -23.29 -5.83
C ARG A 102 4.62 -23.65 -5.75
N MET A 103 5.38 -23.43 -6.82
CA MET A 103 6.82 -23.70 -6.84
C MET A 103 7.59 -22.87 -5.81
N LEU A 104 7.16 -21.63 -5.55
CA LEU A 104 7.76 -20.79 -4.51
C LEU A 104 7.49 -21.34 -3.11
N ALA A 105 6.28 -21.85 -2.86
CA ALA A 105 5.97 -22.54 -1.62
C ALA A 105 6.84 -23.79 -1.44
N ASP A 106 7.09 -24.56 -2.52
CA ASP A 106 7.93 -25.75 -2.51
C ASP A 106 9.38 -25.46 -2.08
N VAL A 107 9.90 -24.25 -2.35
CA VAL A 107 11.27 -23.85 -1.99
C VAL A 107 11.36 -23.02 -0.72
N GLY A 108 10.31 -23.00 0.11
CA GLY A 108 10.33 -22.37 1.44
C GLY A 108 9.99 -20.87 1.48
N VAL A 109 9.46 -20.29 0.39
CA VAL A 109 8.82 -18.97 0.47
C VAL A 109 7.58 -19.09 1.35
N VAL A 110 7.42 -18.23 2.35
CA VAL A 110 6.36 -18.37 3.36
C VAL A 110 5.09 -17.56 3.06
N GLY A 111 5.04 -16.87 1.92
CA GLY A 111 3.88 -16.08 1.52
C GLY A 111 4.09 -15.37 0.19
N VAL A 112 3.01 -15.20 -0.55
CA VAL A 112 3.03 -14.52 -1.84
C VAL A 112 2.04 -13.35 -1.89
N THR A 113 2.41 -12.29 -2.60
CA THR A 113 1.48 -11.20 -2.94
C THR A 113 1.28 -11.15 -4.44
N VAL A 114 0.04 -11.18 -4.91
CA VAL A 114 -0.30 -11.21 -6.34
C VAL A 114 -0.97 -9.91 -6.73
N HIS A 115 -0.32 -9.12 -7.58
CA HIS A 115 -0.99 -8.03 -8.28
C HIS A 115 -1.82 -8.64 -9.41
N GLY A 116 -3.14 -8.49 -9.38
CA GLY A 116 -4.04 -9.00 -10.41
C GLY A 116 -3.98 -8.25 -11.75
N ARG A 117 -2.80 -7.88 -12.22
CA ARG A 117 -2.56 -7.37 -13.58
C ARG A 117 -1.40 -8.18 -14.19
N THR A 118 -1.40 -8.32 -15.51
CA THR A 118 -0.22 -8.80 -16.25
C THR A 118 0.88 -7.73 -16.24
N THR A 119 2.06 -8.05 -16.77
CA THR A 119 3.15 -7.07 -16.90
C THR A 119 2.82 -5.99 -17.94
N GLU A 120 2.28 -6.39 -19.09
CA GLU A 120 1.94 -5.50 -20.21
C GLU A 120 0.90 -4.43 -19.83
N MET A 121 -0.09 -4.80 -19.02
CA MET A 121 -1.05 -3.83 -18.48
C MET A 121 -0.38 -2.69 -17.71
N LYS A 122 0.80 -2.90 -17.10
CA LYS A 122 1.42 -1.93 -16.17
C LYS A 122 0.41 -1.47 -15.10
N PHE A 123 -0.19 -0.29 -15.29
CA PHE A 123 -1.20 0.30 -14.42
C PHE A 123 -2.55 0.58 -15.13
N SER A 124 -2.68 0.23 -16.41
CA SER A 124 -3.91 0.34 -17.20
C SER A 124 -4.87 -0.80 -16.89
N GLY A 125 -6.09 -0.68 -17.42
CA GLY A 125 -7.15 -1.66 -17.23
C GLY A 125 -7.56 -1.83 -15.76
N VAL A 126 -8.37 -2.87 -15.52
CA VAL A 126 -8.90 -3.22 -14.20
C VAL A 126 -8.17 -4.46 -13.67
N VAL A 127 -8.02 -4.55 -12.36
CA VAL A 127 -7.48 -5.75 -11.72
C VAL A 127 -8.36 -6.97 -11.98
N GLN A 128 -7.72 -8.05 -12.41
CA GLN A 128 -8.35 -9.32 -12.74
C GLN A 128 -8.37 -10.22 -11.50
N LEU A 129 -9.47 -10.16 -10.74
CA LEU A 129 -9.63 -10.91 -9.48
C LEU A 129 -9.62 -12.42 -9.72
N ALA A 130 -10.19 -12.90 -10.82
CA ALA A 130 -10.14 -14.32 -11.20
C ALA A 130 -8.72 -14.88 -11.29
N GLY A 131 -7.75 -14.07 -11.76
CA GLY A 131 -6.35 -14.45 -11.79
C GLY A 131 -5.74 -14.64 -10.39
N ILE A 132 -6.14 -13.79 -9.42
CA ILE A 132 -5.73 -13.95 -8.02
C ILE A 132 -6.37 -15.20 -7.42
N ALA A 133 -7.67 -15.43 -7.68
CA ALA A 133 -8.40 -16.61 -7.20
C ALA A 133 -7.73 -17.92 -7.64
N ARG A 134 -7.32 -18.02 -8.91
CA ARG A 134 -6.56 -19.19 -9.41
C ARG A 134 -5.24 -19.41 -8.67
N VAL A 135 -4.55 -18.34 -8.26
CA VAL A 135 -3.34 -18.48 -7.44
C VAL A 135 -3.67 -19.00 -6.05
N VAL A 136 -4.74 -18.50 -5.43
CA VAL A 136 -5.21 -19.00 -4.12
C VAL A 136 -5.52 -20.50 -4.18
N GLU A 137 -6.27 -20.92 -5.21
CA GLU A 137 -6.60 -22.32 -5.46
C GLU A 137 -5.36 -23.19 -5.63
N GLU A 138 -4.44 -22.80 -6.52
CA GLU A 138 -3.23 -23.58 -6.82
C GLU A 138 -2.26 -23.67 -5.64
N VAL A 139 -2.19 -22.63 -4.80
CA VAL A 139 -1.40 -22.66 -3.56
C VAL A 139 -2.01 -23.60 -2.52
N GLY A 140 -3.33 -23.84 -2.57
CA GLY A 140 -4.01 -24.85 -1.74
C GLY A 140 -3.82 -24.64 -0.24
N GLY A 141 -3.69 -23.39 0.22
CA GLY A 141 -3.49 -23.05 1.63
C GLY A 141 -2.10 -23.36 2.20
N ARG A 142 -1.13 -23.79 1.38
CA ARG A 142 0.24 -24.10 1.84
C ARG A 142 0.96 -22.88 2.41
N ILE A 143 0.71 -21.71 1.82
CA ILE A 143 1.22 -20.41 2.27
C ILE A 143 0.15 -19.33 2.07
N PRO A 144 0.15 -18.24 2.86
CA PRO A 144 -0.77 -17.13 2.66
C PRO A 144 -0.58 -16.45 1.30
N VAL A 145 -1.69 -16.14 0.65
CA VAL A 145 -1.77 -15.33 -0.56
C VAL A 145 -2.37 -13.97 -0.23
N ILE A 146 -1.68 -12.90 -0.60
CA ILE A 146 -2.13 -11.52 -0.43
C ILE A 146 -2.57 -10.95 -1.79
N GLY A 147 -3.84 -10.59 -1.91
CA GLY A 147 -4.39 -9.94 -3.10
C GLY A 147 -3.90 -8.49 -3.23
N ASN A 148 -3.63 -8.03 -4.44
CA ASN A 148 -3.17 -6.66 -4.66
C ASN A 148 -3.72 -6.03 -5.94
N GLY A 149 -4.09 -4.77 -5.82
CA GLY A 149 -4.42 -3.89 -6.93
C GLY A 149 -5.80 -3.25 -6.75
N ASP A 150 -5.89 -1.97 -7.09
CA ASP A 150 -7.13 -1.20 -7.16
C ASP A 150 -7.99 -1.17 -5.88
N VAL A 151 -7.41 -1.48 -4.72
CA VAL A 151 -8.01 -1.19 -3.41
C VAL A 151 -7.89 0.30 -3.12
N ARG A 152 -9.01 1.02 -3.19
CA ARG A 152 -9.09 2.48 -2.99
C ARG A 152 -10.02 2.86 -1.84
N GLU A 153 -11.01 2.03 -1.56
CA GLU A 153 -11.95 2.17 -0.45
C GLU A 153 -12.03 0.84 0.35
N PRO A 154 -12.50 0.85 1.62
CA PRO A 154 -12.58 -0.35 2.46
C PRO A 154 -13.34 -1.52 1.80
N GLU A 155 -14.40 -1.22 1.06
CA GLU A 155 -15.25 -2.19 0.38
C GLU A 155 -14.50 -2.92 -0.73
N ASP A 156 -13.50 -2.30 -1.36
CA ASP A 156 -12.66 -2.95 -2.36
C ASP A 156 -11.84 -4.09 -1.75
N ALA A 157 -11.36 -3.91 -0.51
CA ALA A 157 -10.62 -4.94 0.21
C ALA A 157 -11.52 -6.12 0.57
N VAL A 158 -12.71 -5.85 1.12
CA VAL A 158 -13.72 -6.87 1.44
C VAL A 158 -14.13 -7.63 0.18
N ARG A 159 -14.39 -6.92 -0.92
CA ARG A 159 -14.71 -7.52 -2.22
C ARG A 159 -13.59 -8.43 -2.72
N MET A 160 -12.34 -7.96 -2.68
CA MET A 160 -11.18 -8.74 -3.10
C MET A 160 -11.03 -10.02 -2.29
N MET A 161 -11.12 -9.95 -0.96
CA MET A 161 -11.06 -11.12 -0.08
C MET A 161 -12.17 -12.11 -0.42
N ARG A 162 -13.41 -11.63 -0.53
CA ARG A 162 -14.60 -12.46 -0.82
C ARG A 162 -14.51 -13.17 -2.17
N GLU A 163 -14.11 -12.46 -3.22
CA GLU A 163 -14.13 -13.00 -4.59
C GLU A 163 -12.91 -13.87 -4.93
N THR A 164 -11.80 -13.69 -4.20
CA THR A 164 -10.56 -14.42 -4.50
C THR A 164 -10.21 -15.48 -3.47
N GLY A 165 -10.76 -15.40 -2.26
CA GLY A 165 -10.36 -16.26 -1.14
C GLY A 165 -8.96 -15.97 -0.61
N CYS A 166 -8.32 -14.85 -1.00
CA CYS A 166 -6.99 -14.52 -0.49
C CYS A 166 -7.01 -14.24 1.02
N ASN A 167 -5.85 -14.37 1.68
CA ASN A 167 -5.73 -14.27 3.14
C ASN A 167 -5.55 -12.83 3.64
N GLY A 168 -5.34 -11.89 2.74
CA GLY A 168 -5.21 -10.46 3.05
C GLY A 168 -5.09 -9.63 1.79
N VAL A 169 -5.11 -8.31 1.96
CA VAL A 169 -4.96 -7.36 0.85
C VAL A 169 -3.74 -6.46 1.05
N MET A 170 -3.07 -6.13 -0.05
CA MET A 170 -2.02 -5.10 -0.07
C MET A 170 -2.55 -3.85 -0.74
N ILE A 171 -2.51 -2.74 -0.02
CA ILE A 171 -2.95 -1.42 -0.50
C ILE A 171 -1.72 -0.62 -0.96
N GLY A 172 -1.82 -0.03 -2.16
CA GLY A 172 -0.74 0.79 -2.74
C GLY A 172 -1.19 2.22 -2.94
N ARG A 173 -1.64 2.54 -4.16
CA ARG A 173 -1.96 3.92 -4.59
C ARG A 173 -3.06 4.59 -3.76
N GLY A 174 -4.08 3.85 -3.30
CA GLY A 174 -5.17 4.41 -2.49
C GLY A 174 -4.64 5.14 -1.25
N ALA A 175 -3.76 4.48 -0.50
CA ALA A 175 -3.18 5.00 0.74
C ALA A 175 -2.34 6.29 0.57
N LEU A 176 -1.91 6.65 -0.65
CA LEU A 176 -1.11 7.85 -0.89
C LEU A 176 -1.91 9.15 -0.67
N SER A 177 -3.22 9.11 -0.91
CA SER A 177 -4.12 10.26 -0.70
C SER A 177 -5.05 10.08 0.51
N THR A 178 -5.24 8.84 0.96
CA THR A 178 -6.11 8.47 2.07
C THR A 178 -5.36 7.55 3.02
N PRO A 179 -4.38 8.03 3.80
CA PRO A 179 -3.60 7.17 4.69
C PRO A 179 -4.44 6.46 5.76
N TRP A 180 -5.59 7.04 6.15
CA TRP A 180 -6.58 6.40 7.04
C TRP A 180 -7.30 5.21 6.41
N LEU A 181 -7.13 4.95 5.10
CA LEU A 181 -7.69 3.79 4.42
C LEU A 181 -7.30 2.47 5.09
N PHE A 182 -6.13 2.38 5.72
CA PHE A 182 -5.74 1.17 6.47
C PHE A 182 -6.63 0.94 7.71
N ARG A 183 -6.94 2.00 8.47
CA ARG A 183 -7.84 1.96 9.64
C ARG A 183 -9.26 1.54 9.19
N ASP A 184 -9.74 2.18 8.13
CA ASP A 184 -11.10 1.95 7.63
C ASP A 184 -11.24 0.54 7.04
N THR A 185 -10.23 0.11 6.27
CA THR A 185 -10.16 -1.26 5.73
C THR A 185 -10.13 -2.30 6.86
N TRP A 186 -9.35 -2.06 7.92
CA TRP A 186 -9.31 -2.96 9.07
C TRP A 186 -10.67 -3.07 9.75
N SER A 187 -11.33 -1.94 9.98
CA SER A 187 -12.68 -1.89 10.58
C SER A 187 -13.67 -2.71 9.74
N ALA A 188 -13.68 -2.48 8.41
CA ALA A 188 -14.52 -3.24 7.48
C ALA A 188 -14.23 -4.74 7.47
N MET A 189 -12.95 -5.14 7.51
CA MET A 189 -12.54 -6.55 7.55
C MET A 189 -12.91 -7.25 8.85
N CYS A 190 -12.95 -6.52 9.97
CA CYS A 190 -13.37 -7.04 11.27
C CYS A 190 -14.89 -7.00 11.49
N GLY A 191 -15.67 -6.49 10.52
CA GLY A 191 -17.12 -6.30 10.67
C GLY A 191 -17.49 -5.18 11.65
N GLU A 192 -16.55 -4.28 11.93
CA GLU A 192 -16.77 -3.10 12.78
C GLU A 192 -17.29 -1.93 11.95
N ALA A 193 -17.92 -0.96 12.61
CA ALA A 193 -18.35 0.28 11.96
C ALA A 193 -17.13 1.06 11.44
N ILE A 194 -17.15 1.44 10.16
CA ILE A 194 -16.11 2.27 9.57
C ILE A 194 -16.17 3.67 10.22
N PRO A 195 -15.06 4.18 10.79
CA PRO A 195 -15.03 5.50 11.39
C PRO A 195 -15.36 6.60 10.37
N SER A 196 -15.83 7.75 10.86
CA SER A 196 -16.02 8.92 10.00
C SER A 196 -14.72 9.28 9.26
N THR A 197 -14.89 9.78 8.04
CA THR A 197 -13.77 10.35 7.29
C THR A 197 -13.12 11.46 8.13
N PRO A 198 -11.79 11.51 8.21
CA PRO A 198 -11.12 12.52 9.01
C PRO A 198 -11.49 13.94 8.59
N ASP A 199 -11.65 14.83 9.56
CA ASP A 199 -11.90 16.24 9.28
C ASP A 199 -10.63 16.97 8.79
N ASP A 200 -10.76 18.26 8.45
CA ASP A 200 -9.63 19.03 7.92
C ASP A 200 -8.51 19.22 8.97
N ALA A 201 -8.83 19.23 10.27
CA ALA A 201 -7.85 19.35 11.34
C ALA A 201 -7.05 18.04 11.49
N GLU A 202 -7.72 16.89 11.50
CA GLU A 202 -7.11 15.56 11.54
C GLU A 202 -6.25 15.31 10.29
N LYS A 203 -6.74 15.67 9.10
CA LYS A 203 -5.96 15.60 7.85
C LYS A 203 -4.72 16.48 7.92
N THR A 204 -4.83 17.70 8.46
CA THR A 204 -3.70 18.61 8.65
C THR A 204 -2.68 18.05 9.63
N ALA A 205 -3.13 17.46 10.74
CA ALA A 205 -2.25 16.77 11.70
C ALA A 205 -1.51 15.59 11.04
N MET A 206 -2.17 14.81 10.19
CA MET A 206 -1.53 13.72 9.44
C MET A 206 -0.47 14.23 8.46
N MET A 207 -0.74 15.31 7.72
CA MET A 207 0.25 15.92 6.83
C MET A 207 1.46 16.47 7.60
N ARG A 208 1.22 17.10 8.76
CA ARG A 208 2.29 17.59 9.64
C ARG A 208 3.15 16.44 10.15
N ARG A 209 2.53 15.37 10.64
CA ARG A 209 3.25 14.16 11.09
C ARG A 209 4.07 13.54 9.96
N TYR A 210 3.51 13.44 8.76
CA TYR A 210 4.23 12.97 7.57
C TYR A 210 5.47 13.83 7.28
N PHE A 211 5.33 15.16 7.34
CA PHE A 211 6.44 16.08 7.14
C PHE A 211 7.53 15.90 8.20
N GLU A 212 7.16 15.84 9.48
CA GLU A 212 8.12 15.66 10.58
C GLU A 212 8.86 14.32 10.50
N MET A 213 8.18 13.22 10.18
CA MET A 213 8.85 11.92 10.00
C MET A 213 9.86 11.96 8.85
N MET A 214 9.59 12.67 7.77
CA MET A 214 10.58 12.82 6.70
C MET A 214 11.79 13.63 7.15
N ARG A 215 11.60 14.65 7.98
CA ARG A 215 12.70 15.43 8.54
C ARG A 215 13.54 14.57 9.47
N GLU A 216 12.90 13.85 10.40
CA GLU A 216 13.54 12.95 11.35
C GLU A 216 14.41 11.90 10.64
N TYR A 217 13.85 11.18 9.67
CA TYR A 217 14.54 10.02 9.08
C TYR A 217 15.40 10.35 7.87
N ARG A 218 15.18 11.49 7.18
CA ARG A 218 15.79 11.79 5.87
C ARG A 218 16.33 13.22 5.75
N GLY A 219 16.16 14.05 6.77
CA GLY A 219 16.60 15.45 6.81
C GLY A 219 15.69 16.42 6.06
N ASP A 220 15.88 17.71 6.35
CA ASP A 220 15.01 18.79 5.87
C ASP A 220 14.98 18.91 4.35
N HIS A 221 16.12 18.74 3.66
CA HIS A 221 16.17 18.83 2.20
C HIS A 221 15.24 17.79 1.52
N TYR A 222 15.25 16.56 2.02
CA TYR A 222 14.38 15.50 1.52
C TYR A 222 12.92 15.80 1.85
N ALA A 223 12.63 16.19 3.10
CA ALA A 223 11.28 16.51 3.55
C ALA A 223 10.64 17.64 2.74
N MET A 224 11.37 18.73 2.51
CA MET A 224 10.92 19.86 1.68
C MET A 224 10.63 19.43 0.25
N THR A 225 11.49 18.59 -0.35
CA THR A 225 11.26 18.07 -1.70
C THR A 225 10.00 17.20 -1.77
N GLN A 226 9.79 16.33 -0.78
CA GLN A 226 8.63 15.45 -0.77
C GLN A 226 7.33 16.21 -0.50
N ILE A 227 7.27 17.09 0.51
CA ILE A 227 6.01 17.78 0.84
C ILE A 227 5.52 18.63 -0.34
N ARG A 228 6.41 19.34 -1.03
CA ARG A 228 6.08 20.10 -2.26
C ARG A 228 5.55 19.22 -3.39
N ARG A 229 6.12 18.03 -3.57
CA ARG A 229 5.69 17.08 -4.61
C ARG A 229 4.39 16.36 -4.26
N ARG A 230 4.15 16.09 -2.98
CA ARG A 230 3.04 15.23 -2.52
C ARG A 230 1.84 16.00 -1.99
N ILE A 231 1.95 17.31 -1.74
CA ILE A 231 0.84 18.13 -1.21
C ILE A 231 -0.44 17.99 -2.04
N ALA A 232 -0.33 17.84 -3.37
CA ALA A 232 -1.49 17.65 -4.24
C ALA A 232 -2.30 16.38 -3.93
N TRP A 233 -1.66 15.31 -3.44
CA TRP A 233 -2.35 14.08 -3.06
C TRP A 233 -3.22 14.27 -1.83
N PHE A 234 -2.68 14.92 -0.80
CA PHE A 234 -3.43 15.24 0.43
C PHE A 234 -4.52 16.28 0.16
N ALA A 235 -4.18 17.34 -0.58
CA ALA A 235 -5.06 18.45 -0.92
C ALA A 235 -6.35 18.00 -1.63
N LYS A 236 -6.28 16.97 -2.49
CA LYS A 236 -7.47 16.46 -3.19
C LYS A 236 -8.58 16.00 -2.23
N ARG A 237 -8.23 15.50 -1.04
CA ARG A 237 -9.18 14.99 -0.03
C ARG A 237 -9.66 16.06 0.98
N MET A 238 -9.24 17.31 0.81
CA MET A 238 -9.68 18.47 1.61
C MET A 238 -10.60 19.42 0.84
N ILE A 239 -10.87 19.15 -0.44
CA ILE A 239 -11.89 19.89 -1.20
C ILE A 239 -13.26 19.49 -0.64
N ARG A 240 -14.04 20.48 -0.20
CA ARG A 240 -15.35 20.26 0.42
C ARG A 240 -16.40 21.19 -0.18
N LYS A 241 -17.67 20.85 0.02
CA LYS A 241 -18.81 21.73 -0.28
C LYS A 241 -19.19 22.48 0.99
N ASP A 242 -19.26 23.80 0.91
CA ASP A 242 -19.71 24.64 2.00
C ASP A 242 -21.19 24.34 2.31
N PRO A 243 -21.55 24.02 3.56
CA PRO A 243 -22.89 23.56 3.89
C PRO A 243 -23.95 24.66 3.80
N VAL A 244 -23.55 25.94 3.89
CA VAL A 244 -24.49 27.08 3.88
C VAL A 244 -24.71 27.59 2.46
N THR A 245 -23.62 27.82 1.74
CA THR A 245 -23.64 28.43 0.40
C THR A 245 -23.67 27.40 -0.72
N GLY A 246 -23.37 26.13 -0.43
CA GLY A 246 -23.24 25.07 -1.43
C GLY A 246 -22.02 25.22 -2.36
N ARG A 247 -21.16 26.22 -2.15
CA ARG A 247 -19.98 26.47 -2.98
C ARG A 247 -18.86 25.48 -2.67
N ILE A 248 -18.00 25.21 -3.65
CA ILE A 248 -16.81 24.39 -3.43
C ILE A 248 -15.76 25.24 -2.71
N VAL A 249 -15.23 24.73 -1.61
CA VAL A 249 -14.05 25.27 -0.94
C VAL A 249 -12.84 24.51 -1.42
N GLY A 250 -12.02 25.17 -2.23
CA GLY A 250 -10.76 24.68 -2.74
C GLY A 250 -9.59 24.95 -1.79
N VAL A 251 -8.52 24.18 -1.99
CA VAL A 251 -7.29 24.22 -1.19
C VAL A 251 -6.07 24.67 -2.01
N LYS A 252 -6.31 25.47 -3.06
CA LYS A 252 -5.24 26.02 -3.90
C LYS A 252 -4.27 26.89 -3.09
N PRO A 253 -4.71 27.80 -2.21
CA PRO A 253 -3.79 28.62 -1.41
C PRO A 253 -2.87 27.79 -0.51
N LEU A 254 -3.37 26.73 0.13
CA LEU A 254 -2.52 25.80 0.90
C LEU A 254 -1.45 25.14 0.02
N LYS A 255 -1.82 24.63 -1.16
CA LYS A 255 -0.85 24.02 -2.09
C LYS A 255 0.24 25.01 -2.49
N GLU A 256 -0.12 26.26 -2.75
CA GLU A 256 0.81 27.32 -3.14
C GLU A 256 1.74 27.69 -1.99
N ALA A 257 1.21 27.94 -0.79
CA ALA A 257 1.99 28.23 0.41
C ALA A 257 3.05 27.13 0.68
N ILE A 258 2.67 25.86 0.58
CA ILE A 258 3.60 24.73 0.74
C ILE A 258 4.66 24.67 -0.38
N ARG A 259 4.29 25.01 -1.62
CA ARG A 259 5.21 24.97 -2.77
C ARG A 259 6.27 26.07 -2.71
N VAL A 260 5.91 27.25 -2.22
CA VAL A 260 6.81 28.41 -2.12
C VAL A 260 7.53 28.52 -0.77
N ALA A 261 7.14 27.73 0.23
CA ALA A 261 7.80 27.63 1.52
C ALA A 261 9.32 27.48 1.36
N VAL A 262 10.12 28.35 2.00
CA VAL A 262 11.58 28.36 1.88
C VAL A 262 12.18 27.30 2.80
N GLY A 263 11.63 27.16 4.01
CA GLY A 263 12.08 26.16 4.98
C GLY A 263 10.94 25.48 5.76
N PRO A 264 11.29 24.58 6.71
CA PRO A 264 10.30 23.86 7.51
C PRO A 264 9.35 24.75 8.31
N ALA A 265 9.84 25.89 8.82
CA ALA A 265 9.01 26.85 9.54
C ALA A 265 7.84 27.37 8.68
N ASP A 266 8.09 27.70 7.41
CA ASP A 266 7.05 28.18 6.49
C ASP A 266 6.00 27.10 6.18
N VAL A 267 6.42 25.83 6.15
CA VAL A 267 5.49 24.69 5.99
C VAL A 267 4.56 24.59 7.19
N HIS A 268 5.08 24.75 8.42
CA HIS A 268 4.25 24.76 9.62
C HIS A 268 3.30 25.95 9.64
N VAL A 269 3.77 27.15 9.31
CA VAL A 269 2.93 28.34 9.18
C VAL A 269 1.81 28.11 8.16
N ALA A 270 2.10 27.48 7.01
CA ALA A 270 1.08 27.17 6.02
C ALA A 270 0.00 26.22 6.58
N PHE A 271 0.39 25.21 7.36
CA PHE A 271 -0.58 24.33 8.03
C PHE A 271 -1.39 25.05 9.10
N ASP A 272 -0.77 25.92 9.91
CA ASP A 272 -1.45 26.68 10.96
C ASP A 272 -2.49 27.64 10.36
N ARG A 273 -2.12 28.37 9.30
CA ARG A 273 -3.02 29.27 8.57
C ARG A 273 -4.17 28.52 7.89
N PHE A 274 -3.91 27.32 7.37
CA PHE A 274 -4.99 26.49 6.81
C PHE A 274 -5.96 26.01 7.89
N ALA A 275 -5.45 25.58 9.05
CA ALA A 275 -6.29 25.18 10.18
C ALA A 275 -7.13 26.35 10.73
N ALA A 276 -6.61 27.59 10.66
CA ALA A 276 -7.35 28.81 10.97
C ALA A 276 -8.36 29.23 9.87
N GLY A 277 -8.40 28.51 8.75
CA GLY A 277 -9.31 28.78 7.62
C GLY A 277 -8.83 29.89 6.67
N GLU A 278 -7.67 30.49 6.90
CA GLU A 278 -7.13 31.61 6.09
C GLU A 278 -6.74 31.21 4.67
N LEU A 279 -6.48 29.91 4.45
CA LEU A 279 -6.06 29.36 3.15
C LEU A 279 -7.20 28.62 2.44
N ASN A 280 -8.44 28.84 2.85
CA ASN A 280 -9.64 28.40 2.13
C ASN A 280 -9.91 29.37 0.96
N GLN A 281 -10.18 28.83 -0.22
CA GLN A 281 -10.65 29.62 -1.36
C GLN A 281 -11.99 29.08 -1.82
N PHE A 282 -13.02 29.93 -1.89
CA PHE A 282 -14.25 29.56 -2.60
C PHE A 282 -13.94 29.50 -4.09
N ALA A 283 -14.25 28.38 -4.73
CA ALA A 283 -14.22 28.33 -6.20
C ALA A 283 -15.26 29.33 -6.73
N GLU A 284 -14.85 30.20 -7.64
CA GLU A 284 -15.80 30.92 -8.49
C GLU A 284 -16.57 29.87 -9.29
N VAL A 285 -17.89 30.06 -9.38
CA VAL A 285 -18.76 29.16 -10.12
C VAL A 285 -18.44 29.34 -11.59
N ASP A 286 -17.55 28.52 -12.15
CA ASP A 286 -17.57 28.19 -13.57
C ASP A 286 -16.80 26.90 -13.91
N GLU A 287 -17.53 26.03 -14.61
CA GLU A 287 -17.16 24.97 -15.55
C GLU A 287 -16.27 23.79 -15.09
N ALA A 288 -16.98 22.70 -14.76
CA ALA A 288 -16.73 21.33 -15.24
C ALA A 288 -15.27 20.82 -15.33
N GLU A 289 -14.73 20.33 -14.21
CA GLU A 289 -13.88 19.13 -14.23
C GLU A 289 -14.69 17.93 -13.75
N SER A 290 -15.65 17.51 -14.58
CA SER A 290 -16.12 16.14 -14.61
C SER A 290 -15.00 15.24 -15.17
N GLY A 291 -14.06 14.86 -14.32
CA GLY A 291 -12.90 14.04 -14.67
C GLY A 291 -12.85 12.72 -13.91
N SER A 292 -13.64 11.75 -14.38
CA SER A 292 -13.58 10.30 -14.12
C SER A 292 -13.67 9.82 -12.66
N VAL A 293 -14.82 9.23 -12.34
CA VAL A 293 -15.04 8.20 -11.30
C VAL A 293 -14.08 7.02 -11.50
#